data_AF-A0A2M6UBK4-F1
#
_entry.id   AF-A0A2M6UBK4-F1
#
_cell.length_a   1.000
_cell.length_b   1.000
_cell.length_c   1.000
_cell.angle_alpha   90.00
_cell.angle_beta   90.00
_cell.angle_gamma   90.00
#
_symmetry.space_group_name_H-M   'P 1'
#
loop_
_entity.id
_entity.type
_entity.pdbx_description
1 polymer ?
#
loop_
_entity_poly.entity_id
_entity_poly.type
_entity_poly.pdbx_seq_one_letter_code
_entity_poly.pdbx_strand_id
1 'polypeptide(L)'
;MHAHWDGLFGGYSSVFGAMLGADDRGGLASVPTDVTKAQILDPEAWAQESFDLAKQYAYAAPMRIRRTPVGLTRDDETNARSQAALAAARLANLINSALR
;
A
#
# COMPACT_ATOMS: atom_id res chain seq x y z
N MET A 1 7.72 -12.17 7.49
CA MET A 1 7.39 -10.87 6.88
C MET A 1 5.93 -10.80 6.45
N HIS A 2 5.31 -11.90 5.96
CA HIS A 2 3.87 -11.93 5.62
C HIS A 2 2.95 -11.42 6.72
N ALA A 3 3.07 -11.93 7.94
CA ALA A 3 2.20 -11.52 9.06
C ALA A 3 2.20 -10.01 9.38
N HIS A 4 3.30 -9.30 9.10
CA HIS A 4 3.34 -7.84 9.27
C HIS A 4 2.47 -7.14 8.21
N TRP A 5 2.56 -7.61 6.96
CA TRP A 5 1.78 -7.08 5.85
C TRP A 5 0.30 -7.50 5.90
N ASP A 6 0.02 -8.74 6.29
CA ASP A 6 -1.34 -9.23 6.50
C ASP A 6 -2.03 -8.45 7.63
N GLY A 7 -1.27 -7.94 8.60
CA GLY A 7 -1.76 -7.06 9.65
C GLY A 7 -2.05 -5.63 9.21
N LEU A 8 -1.48 -5.13 8.09
CA LEU A 8 -1.64 -3.75 7.64
C LEU A 8 -3.07 -3.43 7.19
N PHE A 9 -3.72 -4.39 6.53
CA PHE A 9 -5.15 -4.33 6.21
C PHE A 9 -6.01 -5.04 7.26
N GLY A 10 -5.36 -5.61 8.28
CA GLY A 10 -5.93 -6.20 9.48
C GLY A 10 -6.70 -7.51 9.27
N GLY A 11 -6.76 -8.30 10.35
CA GLY A 11 -7.61 -9.50 10.47
C GLY A 11 -9.03 -9.16 10.91
N TYR A 12 -9.61 -8.09 10.38
CA TYR A 12 -10.92 -7.61 10.83
C TYR A 12 -12.04 -8.59 10.43
N SER A 13 -12.88 -8.96 11.38
CA SER A 13 -14.04 -9.83 11.16
C SER A 13 -15.30 -9.06 10.70
N SER A 14 -15.23 -7.73 10.61
CA SER A 14 -16.34 -6.87 10.18
C SER A 14 -15.87 -5.63 9.43
N VAL A 15 -16.73 -5.12 8.53
CA VAL A 15 -16.51 -3.88 7.76
C VAL A 15 -16.32 -2.68 8.69
N PHE A 16 -17.14 -2.59 9.75
CA PHE A 16 -17.05 -1.49 10.71
C PHE A 16 -15.72 -1.49 11.48
N GLY A 17 -15.21 -2.67 11.85
CA GLY A 17 -13.89 -2.81 12.47
C GLY A 17 -12.76 -2.37 11.54
N ALA A 18 -12.87 -2.67 10.24
CA ALA A 18 -11.89 -2.24 9.24
C ALA A 18 -11.91 -0.71 9.04
N MET A 19 -13.09 -0.09 9.01
CA MET A 19 -13.23 1.37 8.91
C MET A 19 -12.62 2.09 10.13
N LEU A 20 -12.98 1.64 11.34
CA LEU A 20 -12.39 2.19 12.57
C LEU A 20 -10.88 2.02 12.61
N GLY A 21 -10.36 0.86 12.19
CA GLY A 21 -8.92 0.61 12.12
C GLY A 21 -8.20 1.50 11.10
N ALA A 22 -8.86 1.82 9.98
CA ALA A 22 -8.32 2.75 8.99
C ALA A 22 -8.27 4.21 9.51
N ASP A 23 -9.23 4.59 10.36
CA ASP A 23 -9.38 5.95 10.92
C ASP A 23 -8.62 6.18 12.25
N ASP A 24 -8.16 5.12 12.91
CA ASP A 24 -7.44 5.21 14.19
C ASP A 24 -6.07 5.90 14.05
N ARG A 25 -5.45 6.29 15.16
CA ARG A 25 -4.20 7.08 15.24
C ARG A 25 -3.02 6.35 14.57
N GLY A 26 -2.83 6.64 13.29
CA GLY A 26 -1.85 5.96 12.45
C GLY A 26 -2.44 4.83 11.61
N GLY A 27 -3.73 4.85 11.31
CA GLY A 27 -4.36 4.05 10.26
C GLY A 27 -4.13 4.65 8.87
N LEU A 28 -4.53 3.92 7.82
CA LEU A 28 -4.30 4.32 6.42
C LEU A 28 -4.99 5.65 6.05
N ALA A 29 -6.08 6.05 6.71
CA ALA A 29 -6.77 7.31 6.45
C ALA A 29 -5.89 8.54 6.74
N SER A 30 -4.91 8.40 7.64
CA SER A 30 -3.97 9.48 7.99
C SER A 30 -2.78 9.60 7.04
N VAL A 31 -2.61 8.67 6.11
CA VAL A 31 -1.47 8.64 5.19
C VAL A 31 -1.77 9.52 3.97
N PRO A 32 -0.98 10.57 3.70
CA PRO A 32 -1.17 11.40 2.52
C PRO A 32 -1.03 10.59 1.23
N THR A 33 -1.92 10.83 0.27
CA THR A 33 -1.86 10.20 -1.05
C THR A 33 -1.66 11.24 -2.15
N ASP A 34 -0.96 10.84 -3.21
CA ASP A 34 -0.85 11.65 -4.42
C ASP A 34 -2.20 11.64 -5.16
N VAL A 35 -2.92 12.76 -5.03
CA VAL A 35 -4.26 12.94 -5.61
C VAL A 35 -4.23 12.74 -7.13
N THR A 36 -3.15 13.16 -7.80
CA THR A 36 -3.03 13.02 -9.27
C THR A 36 -2.93 11.55 -9.65
N LYS A 37 -2.09 10.78 -8.95
CA LYS A 37 -1.96 9.34 -9.18
C LYS A 37 -3.22 8.57 -8.81
N ALA A 38 -3.98 9.05 -7.83
CA ALA A 38 -5.23 8.42 -7.41
C ALA A 38 -6.35 8.52 -8.46
N GLN A 39 -6.30 9.53 -9.35
CA GLN A 39 -7.27 9.69 -10.44
C GLN A 39 -7.01 8.76 -11.64
N ILE A 40 -5.83 8.13 -11.72
CA ILE A 40 -5.54 7.14 -12.77
C ILE A 40 -6.36 5.90 -12.46
N LEU A 41 -7.31 5.55 -13.33
CA LEU A 41 -8.18 4.36 -13.19
C LEU A 41 -7.74 3.17 -14.04
N ASP A 42 -6.60 3.29 -14.73
CA ASP A 42 -6.05 2.26 -15.59
C ASP A 42 -5.20 1.24 -14.79
N PRO A 43 -5.62 -0.03 -14.70
CA PRO A 43 -4.87 -1.07 -14.01
C PRO A 43 -3.50 -1.37 -14.63
N GLU A 44 -3.34 -1.17 -15.95
CA GLU A 44 -2.05 -1.41 -16.62
C GLU A 44 -1.02 -0.39 -16.17
N ALA A 45 -1.40 0.90 -16.09
CA ALA A 45 -0.56 1.94 -15.49
C ALA A 45 -0.15 1.60 -14.04
N TRP A 46 -1.07 1.07 -13.23
CA TRP A 46 -0.77 0.70 -11.84
C TRP A 46 0.22 -0.47 -11.75
N ALA A 47 0.07 -1.46 -12.63
CA ALA A 47 0.97 -2.60 -12.69
C ALA A 47 2.39 -2.16 -13.07
N GLN A 48 2.51 -1.26 -14.05
CA GLN A 48 3.79 -0.70 -14.46
C GLN A 48 4.45 0.12 -13.34
N GLU A 49 3.70 1.01 -12.68
CA GLU A 49 4.19 1.75 -11.52
C GLU A 49 4.67 0.83 -10.39
N SER A 50 3.89 -0.23 -10.09
CA SER A 50 4.23 -1.21 -9.06
C SER A 50 5.48 -2.01 -9.41
N PHE A 51 5.66 -2.35 -10.68
CA PHE A 51 6.87 -3.01 -11.17
C PHE A 51 8.11 -2.12 -11.01
N ASP A 52 7.99 -0.83 -11.33
CA ASP A 52 9.08 0.13 -11.18
C ASP A 52 9.45 0.38 -9.72
N LEU A 53 8.46 0.42 -8.83
CA LEU A 53 8.66 0.50 -7.38
C LEU A 53 9.26 -0.79 -6.80
N ALA A 54 8.83 -1.95 -7.27
CA ALA A 54 9.33 -3.24 -6.81
C ALA A 54 10.84 -3.38 -7.06
N LYS A 55 11.34 -2.91 -8.21
CA LYS A 55 12.78 -2.87 -8.50
C LYS A 55 13.58 -2.02 -7.49
N GLN A 56 12.97 -0.97 -6.95
CA GLN A 56 13.62 0.00 -6.06
C GLN A 56 13.55 -0.40 -4.59
N TYR A 57 12.44 -0.96 -4.14
CA TYR A 57 12.20 -1.23 -2.72
C TYR A 57 12.17 -2.72 -2.37
N ALA A 58 11.56 -3.56 -3.23
CA ALA A 58 11.43 -4.99 -2.95
C ALA A 58 12.63 -5.82 -3.44
N TYR A 59 13.30 -5.39 -4.51
CA TYR A 59 14.36 -6.18 -5.17
C TYR A 59 15.70 -5.44 -5.31
N ALA A 60 15.90 -4.32 -4.61
CA ALA A 60 17.18 -3.64 -4.59
C ALA A 60 18.31 -4.52 -4.04
N ALA A 61 19.55 -4.19 -4.44
CA ALA A 61 20.77 -4.98 -4.26
C ALA A 61 21.04 -5.61 -2.87
N PRO A 62 20.65 -5.04 -1.70
CA PRO A 62 20.92 -5.72 -0.43
C PRO A 62 20.17 -7.06 -0.28
N MET A 63 19.06 -7.28 -1.00
CA MET A 63 18.37 -8.59 -1.03
C MET A 63 19.04 -9.64 -1.93
N ARG A 64 19.87 -9.22 -2.90
CA ARG A 64 20.44 -10.10 -3.93
C ARG A 64 21.73 -10.82 -3.54
N ILE A 65 22.43 -10.36 -2.50
CA ILE A 65 23.83 -10.77 -2.25
C ILE A 65 24.09 -11.25 -0.81
N ARG A 66 23.29 -10.85 0.19
CA ARG A 66 23.58 -11.18 1.60
C ARG A 66 22.77 -12.38 2.08
N ARG A 67 23.45 -13.34 2.72
CA ARG A 67 22.89 -14.49 3.47
C ARG A 67 22.11 -14.07 4.73
N THR A 68 22.08 -12.79 5.07
CA THR A 68 21.40 -12.25 6.23
C THR A 68 20.15 -11.46 5.81
N PRO A 69 19.01 -11.62 6.51
CA PRO A 69 17.82 -10.84 6.26
C PRO A 69 18.16 -9.36 6.29
N VAL A 70 17.84 -8.64 5.22
CA VAL A 70 17.84 -7.18 5.24
C VAL A 70 16.70 -6.76 6.15
N GLY A 71 17.02 -6.03 7.21
CA GLY A 71 16.01 -5.49 8.12
C GLY A 71 15.11 -4.52 7.37
N LEU A 72 13.80 -4.65 7.56
CA LEU A 72 12.80 -3.69 7.07
C LEU A 72 13.18 -2.32 7.64
N THR A 73 13.50 -1.36 6.78
CA THR A 73 13.80 -0.01 7.24
C THR A 73 12.51 0.77 7.45
N ARG A 74 12.57 1.85 8.23
CA ARG A 74 11.44 2.76 8.42
C ARG A 74 10.98 3.39 7.09
N ASP A 75 11.91 3.58 6.16
CA ASP A 75 11.62 4.14 4.84
C ASP A 75 10.85 3.14 3.99
N ASP A 76 11.20 1.85 4.05
CA ASP A 76 10.45 0.78 3.37
C ASP A 76 9.02 0.68 3.89
N GLU A 77 8.84 0.76 5.21
CA GLU A 77 7.51 0.77 5.84
C GLU A 77 6.69 1.99 5.42
N THR A 78 7.31 3.18 5.43
CA THR A 78 6.66 4.44 5.02
C THR A 78 6.21 4.40 3.56
N ASN A 79 7.03 3.85 2.68
CA ASN A 79 6.70 3.69 1.26
C ASN A 79 5.57 2.69 1.06
N ALA A 80 5.63 1.53 1.72
CA ALA A 80 4.58 0.53 1.64
C ALA A 80 3.22 1.08 2.13
N ARG A 81 3.21 1.84 3.22
CA ARG A 81 2.00 2.50 3.73
C ARG A 81 1.44 3.54 2.76
N SER A 82 2.32 4.31 2.11
CA SER A 82 1.92 5.26 1.06
C SER A 82 1.30 4.55 -0.14
N GLN A 83 1.84 3.40 -0.56
CA GLN A 83 1.27 2.60 -1.64
C GLN A 83 -0.08 1.97 -1.26
N ALA A 84 -0.22 1.48 -0.03
CA ALA A 84 -1.50 0.97 0.48
C ALA A 84 -2.59 2.04 0.48
N ALA A 85 -2.27 3.26 0.91
CA ALA A 85 -3.20 4.38 0.88
C ALA A 85 -3.56 4.80 -0.56
N LEU A 86 -2.59 4.83 -1.48
CA LEU A 86 -2.84 5.12 -2.90
C LEU A 86 -3.75 4.07 -3.55
N ALA A 87 -3.53 2.79 -3.25
CA ALA A 87 -4.39 1.71 -3.75
C ALA A 87 -5.81 1.82 -3.20
N ALA A 88 -5.98 2.15 -1.92
CA ALA A 88 -7.30 2.38 -1.33
C ALA A 88 -8.04 3.55 -2.00
N ALA A 89 -7.34 4.66 -2.28
CA ALA A 89 -7.92 5.80 -2.98
C ALA A 89 -8.33 5.45 -4.42
N ARG A 90 -7.49 4.71 -5.16
CA ARG A 90 -7.78 4.22 -6.51
C ARG A 90 -9.00 3.31 -6.53
N LEU A 91 -9.09 2.38 -5.58
CA LEU A 91 -10.26 1.49 -5.44
C LEU A 91 -11.54 2.28 -5.15
N ALA A 92 -11.49 3.26 -4.24
CA ALA A 92 -12.63 4.11 -3.96
C ALA A 92 -13.10 4.87 -5.21
N ASN A 93 -12.16 5.41 -6.00
CA ASN A 93 -12.50 6.09 -7.26
C ASN A 93 -13.10 5.14 -8.29
N LEU A 94 -12.57 3.93 -8.45
CA LEU A 94 -13.15 2.90 -9.32
C LEU A 94 -14.60 2.57 -8.92
N ILE A 95 -14.84 2.29 -7.64
CA ILE A 95 -16.17 1.97 -7.11
C ILE A 95 -17.13 3.15 -7.37
N ASN A 96 -16.70 4.38 -7.06
CA ASN A 96 -17.50 5.57 -7.29
C ASN A 96 -17.79 5.81 -8.78
N SER A 97 -16.88 5.44 -9.68
CA SER A 97 -17.10 5.55 -11.12
C SER A 97 -18.06 4.50 -11.67
N ALA A 98 -18.04 3.29 -11.09
CA ALA A 98 -18.86 2.16 -11.53
C ALA A 98 -20.29 2.19 -10.95
N LEU A 99 -20.50 2.83 -9.80
CA LEU A 99 -21.79 2.91 -9.11
C LEU A 99 -22.55 4.22 -9.35
N ARG A 100 -22.01 5.11 -10.17
CA ARG A 100 -22.72 6.29 -10.69
C ARG A 100 -23.53 5.94 -11.93
#